data_AF-A0A7J6I9M0-F1
#
_entry.id   AF-A0A7J6I9M0-F1
#
_cell.length_a   1.000
_cell.length_b   1.000
_cell.length_c   1.000
_cell.angle_alpha   90.00
_cell.angle_beta   90.00
_cell.angle_gamma   90.00
#
_symmetry.space_group_name_H-M   'P 1'
#
loop_
_entity.id
_entity.type
_entity.pdbx_description
1 polymer ?
#
loop_
_entity_poly.entity_id
_entity_poly.type
_entity_poly.pdbx_seq_one_letter_code
_entity_poly.pdbx_strand_id
1 'polypeptide(L)'
;MEDAKKLEEGTLGSGKELVKEYQKQYSKDIVTTTNTHSHDHEVVNKIERGDVIEQKDQNELKMTEGGIVVQNVEGEAITMRVPKINDAVKKIILRTLKLLFWGILLQGGYSHAPSDLIYGVDMKQIRWCGILQRIALVYLVVALIETFTTKGRPTAIDSRPVSIFTAYRWQWIGGFISFLIYMITTFALYVPDWSFIDETERYTVKCGMRGHFGTACNAVGYVDRQVWGVNHLYSQPVWIRLKACTLSSPSGGPLREGAPIWCRAPFEPEGLLSSISAILSGTIGIHYGHILVHFKGHSERLKQWMSMGFGLLIIAIILHFTDAIPINKQLYSFSYVCFTAGAAGIVFSGLYILIDVWGFRTPFLFLEWIGMNAMLVFVLGAQGILAAFVNGWYYGTPDKSLVNWIQEHVFINVWHSERLGSLLYVIFAEITFWGIVAGILHKLRIYWKL
;
A
#
# COMPACT_ATOMS: atom_id res chain seq x y z
N MET A 1 -28.91 39.35 3.38
CA MET A 1 -27.94 39.16 4.49
C MET A 1 -28.48 38.21 5.56
N GLU A 2 -29.80 38.06 5.70
CA GLU A 2 -30.45 37.07 6.60
C GLU A 2 -30.46 35.63 6.05
N ASP A 3 -30.49 35.43 4.73
CA ASP A 3 -30.56 34.07 4.14
C ASP A 3 -29.23 33.31 4.14
N ALA A 4 -28.09 34.01 4.22
CA ALA A 4 -26.77 33.38 4.36
C ALA A 4 -26.53 32.82 5.78
N LYS A 5 -27.16 33.42 6.79
CA LYS A 5 -27.07 33.01 8.19
C LYS A 5 -27.86 31.74 8.48
N LYS A 6 -29.02 31.56 7.83
CA LYS A 6 -29.84 30.34 7.91
C LYS A 6 -29.17 29.12 7.24
N LEU A 7 -28.36 29.33 6.20
CA LEU A 7 -27.56 28.25 5.59
C LEU A 7 -26.37 27.83 6.46
N GLU A 8 -25.69 28.77 7.14
CA GLU A 8 -24.64 28.44 8.10
C GLU A 8 -25.18 27.67 9.31
N GLU A 9 -26.33 28.05 9.87
CA GLU A 9 -26.94 27.37 11.03
C GLU A 9 -27.46 25.95 10.69
N GLY A 10 -28.00 25.74 9.48
CA GLY A 10 -28.41 24.40 9.00
C GLY A 10 -27.24 23.44 8.74
N THR A 11 -26.11 23.97 8.26
CA THR A 11 -24.90 23.18 7.98
C THR A 11 -24.14 22.84 9.27
N LEU A 12 -24.17 23.74 10.27
CA LEU A 12 -23.61 23.52 11.60
C LEU A 12 -24.40 22.48 12.42
N GLY A 13 -25.72 22.38 12.21
CA GLY A 13 -26.60 21.39 12.85
C GLY A 13 -26.29 19.95 12.44
N SER A 14 -26.12 19.71 11.14
CA SER A 14 -25.80 18.38 10.59
C SER A 14 -24.36 17.93 10.93
N GLY A 15 -23.41 18.87 10.98
CA GLY A 15 -22.04 18.60 11.43
C GLY A 15 -21.95 18.21 12.90
N LYS A 16 -22.78 18.80 13.78
CA LYS A 16 -22.85 18.44 15.21
C LYS A 16 -23.46 17.05 15.44
N GLU A 17 -24.44 16.65 14.64
CA GLU A 17 -25.01 15.29 14.69
C GLU A 17 -24.02 14.22 14.21
N LEU A 18 -23.25 14.51 13.15
CA LEU A 18 -22.20 13.61 12.66
C LEU A 18 -21.02 13.48 13.63
N VAL A 19 -20.61 14.57 14.29
CA VAL A 19 -19.59 14.51 15.36
C VAL A 19 -20.10 13.72 16.57
N LYS A 20 -21.38 13.85 16.92
CA LYS A 20 -22.04 13.02 17.95
C LYS A 20 -22.03 11.54 17.56
N GLU A 21 -22.29 11.21 16.30
CA GLU A 21 -22.30 9.83 15.82
C GLU A 21 -20.87 9.23 15.75
N TYR A 22 -19.88 10.04 15.36
CA TYR A 22 -18.46 9.68 15.34
C TYR A 22 -17.91 9.44 16.76
N GLN A 23 -18.26 10.31 17.72
CA GLN A 23 -17.90 10.15 19.14
C GLN A 23 -18.63 8.95 19.77
N LYS A 24 -19.91 8.72 19.42
CA LYS A 24 -20.69 7.55 19.87
C LYS A 24 -20.11 6.23 19.35
N GLN A 25 -19.51 6.24 18.15
CA GLN A 25 -18.86 5.08 17.57
C GLN A 25 -17.47 4.82 18.17
N TYR A 26 -16.66 5.86 18.39
CA TYR A 26 -15.36 5.74 19.07
C TYR A 26 -15.49 5.33 20.54
N SER A 27 -16.54 5.78 21.23
CA SER A 27 -16.81 5.40 22.63
C SER A 27 -17.19 3.91 22.76
N LYS A 28 -17.95 3.34 21.81
CA LYS A 28 -18.26 1.90 21.77
C LYS A 28 -17.01 1.02 21.57
N ASP A 29 -16.07 1.46 20.73
CA ASP A 29 -14.82 0.73 20.50
C ASP A 29 -13.90 0.74 21.74
N ILE A 30 -14.04 1.71 22.64
CA ILE A 30 -13.29 1.79 23.90
C ILE A 30 -13.90 0.88 24.97
N VAL A 31 -15.24 0.86 25.11
CA VAL A 31 -15.96 0.08 26.14
C VAL A 31 -15.83 -1.43 25.95
N THR A 32 -15.63 -1.91 24.72
CA THR A 32 -15.50 -3.35 24.42
C THR A 32 -14.19 -3.96 24.96
N THR A 33 -13.28 -3.16 25.53
CA THR A 33 -11.96 -3.60 26.00
C THR A 33 -11.78 -3.60 27.52
N THR A 34 -12.83 -3.33 28.29
CA THR A 34 -12.74 -3.18 29.76
C THR A 34 -13.85 -3.95 30.46
N ASN A 35 -13.49 -4.98 31.24
CA ASN A 35 -14.36 -5.53 32.29
C ASN A 35 -14.54 -4.43 33.35
N THR A 36 -15.74 -3.88 33.47
CA THR A 36 -16.06 -2.79 34.38
C THR A 36 -16.89 -3.27 35.58
N HIS A 37 -16.66 -2.64 36.73
CA HIS A 37 -17.34 -2.91 38.00
C HIS A 37 -18.64 -2.07 38.10
N SER A 38 -19.50 -2.45 39.05
CA SER A 38 -20.92 -2.07 39.15
C SER A 38 -21.27 -0.57 39.23
N HIS A 39 -20.31 0.34 39.45
CA HIS A 39 -20.58 1.78 39.47
C HIS A 39 -20.55 2.45 38.07
N ASP A 40 -19.97 1.78 37.07
CA ASP A 40 -19.84 2.30 35.69
C ASP A 40 -21.17 2.30 34.91
N HIS A 41 -22.21 1.64 35.42
CA HIS A 41 -23.51 1.48 34.73
C HIS A 41 -24.35 2.77 34.68
N GLU A 42 -24.19 3.70 35.63
CA GLU A 42 -25.05 4.88 35.73
C GLU A 42 -24.65 5.98 34.74
N VAL A 43 -23.34 6.12 34.48
CA VAL A 43 -22.77 7.05 33.49
C VAL A 43 -23.05 6.56 32.06
N VAL A 44 -22.94 5.24 31.82
CA VAL A 44 -23.31 4.60 30.55
C VAL A 44 -24.81 4.81 30.25
N ASN A 45 -25.68 4.70 31.27
CA ASN A 45 -27.13 4.92 31.13
C ASN A 45 -27.54 6.39 30.90
N LYS A 46 -26.69 7.37 31.24
CA LYS A 46 -26.91 8.79 30.89
C LYS A 46 -26.49 9.09 29.45
N ILE A 47 -25.40 8.46 28.98
CA ILE A 47 -24.93 8.57 27.59
C ILE A 47 -25.89 7.87 26.61
N GLU A 48 -26.53 6.78 27.02
CA GLU A 48 -27.58 6.13 26.22
C GLU A 48 -28.89 6.92 26.13
N ARG A 49 -29.17 7.83 27.10
CA ARG A 49 -30.38 8.68 27.14
C ARG A 49 -30.28 10.02 26.41
N GLY A 50 -29.07 10.46 26.04
CA GLY A 50 -28.88 11.61 25.14
C GLY A 50 -28.96 13.00 25.79
N ASP A 51 -28.71 13.11 27.10
CA ASP A 51 -28.70 14.41 27.79
C ASP A 51 -27.47 15.27 27.39
N VAL A 52 -27.67 16.59 27.29
CA VAL A 52 -26.69 17.58 26.78
C VAL A 52 -25.70 17.98 27.88
N ILE A 53 -24.39 17.88 27.59
CA ILE A 53 -23.32 18.43 28.43
C ILE A 53 -22.77 19.68 27.71
N GLU A 54 -22.97 20.85 28.30
CA GLU A 54 -22.48 22.14 27.77
C GLU A 54 -20.98 22.34 28.05
N GLN A 55 -20.31 23.02 27.11
CA GLN A 55 -18.87 23.21 27.05
C GLN A 55 -18.49 24.57 27.66
N LYS A 56 -17.97 24.57 28.89
CA LYS A 56 -17.30 25.74 29.48
C LYS A 56 -15.98 25.33 30.15
N ASP A 57 -14.97 26.13 29.82
CA ASP A 57 -13.63 26.24 30.41
C ASP A 57 -12.62 25.10 30.13
N GLN A 58 -11.68 25.42 29.22
CA GLN A 58 -10.36 24.79 29.10
C GLN A 58 -9.65 24.83 30.45
N ASN A 59 -9.05 23.70 30.91
CA ASN A 59 -7.69 23.66 31.45
C ASN A 59 -7.19 22.26 31.87
N GLU A 60 -5.87 22.07 31.71
CA GLU A 60 -4.95 21.04 32.23
C GLU A 60 -4.96 19.60 31.67
N LEU A 61 -4.19 19.38 30.60
CA LEU A 61 -3.53 18.09 30.33
C LEU A 61 -2.32 17.95 31.30
N LYS A 62 -2.33 16.98 32.22
CA LYS A 62 -1.13 16.59 32.99
C LYS A 62 -0.55 15.29 32.45
N MET A 63 0.67 15.36 31.91
CA MET A 63 1.47 14.17 31.61
C MET A 63 2.13 13.66 32.90
N THR A 64 1.91 12.39 33.23
CA THR A 64 2.70 11.66 34.23
C THR A 64 3.35 10.44 33.59
N GLU A 65 4.41 9.90 34.20
CA GLU A 65 5.34 8.88 33.66
C GLU A 65 4.69 7.54 33.22
N GLY A 66 3.35 7.40 33.27
CA GLY A 66 2.60 6.19 32.94
C GLY A 66 1.51 6.30 31.87
N GLY A 67 1.26 7.46 31.25
CA GLY A 67 0.27 7.61 30.17
C GLY A 67 -0.38 8.99 30.06
N ILE A 68 -1.27 9.13 29.07
CA ILE A 68 -2.12 10.33 28.92
C ILE A 68 -3.36 10.13 29.79
N VAL A 69 -3.51 10.97 30.80
CA VAL A 69 -4.72 11.08 31.60
C VAL A 69 -5.59 12.18 31.00
N VAL A 70 -6.76 11.81 30.48
CA VAL A 70 -7.81 12.78 30.16
C VAL A 70 -8.71 12.83 31.38
N GLN A 71 -8.65 13.94 32.14
CA GLN A 71 -9.59 14.21 33.23
C GLN A 71 -10.88 14.77 32.62
N ASN A 72 -12.01 14.11 32.88
CA ASN A 72 -13.32 14.74 32.71
C ASN A 72 -13.64 15.65 33.91
N VAL A 73 -14.56 16.59 33.70
CA VAL A 73 -14.97 17.66 34.64
C VAL A 73 -15.46 17.13 36.02
N GLU A 74 -15.72 15.82 36.16
CA GLU A 74 -16.13 15.17 37.40
C GLU A 74 -15.02 14.36 38.10
N GLY A 75 -13.75 14.48 37.68
CA GLY A 75 -12.61 13.88 38.37
C GLY A 75 -12.29 12.43 37.99
N GLU A 76 -13.00 11.85 37.01
CA GLU A 76 -12.65 10.54 36.45
C GLU A 76 -11.55 10.65 35.38
N ALA A 77 -10.47 9.91 35.61
CA ALA A 77 -9.29 9.85 34.78
C ALA A 77 -9.39 8.70 33.77
N ILE A 78 -9.65 8.99 32.49
CA ILE A 78 -9.53 8.00 31.42
C ILE A 78 -8.05 7.85 31.07
N THR A 79 -7.45 6.73 31.47
CA THR A 79 -6.05 6.42 31.15
C THR A 79 -5.99 5.75 29.77
N MET A 80 -5.54 6.47 28.75
CA MET A 80 -5.11 5.83 27.50
C MET A 80 -3.79 5.10 27.78
N ARG A 81 -3.88 3.80 28.09
CA ARG A 81 -2.70 2.97 28.36
C ARG A 81 -1.90 2.85 27.06
N VAL A 82 -0.72 3.48 27.04
CA VAL A 82 0.27 3.25 25.99
C VAL A 82 0.55 1.74 25.99
N PRO A 83 0.31 1.02 24.87
CA PRO A 83 0.60 -0.41 24.84
C PRO A 83 2.05 -0.62 25.23
N LYS A 84 2.31 -1.59 26.12
CA LYS A 84 3.69 -1.95 26.45
C LYS A 84 4.40 -2.28 25.14
N ILE A 85 5.66 -1.86 24.99
CA ILE A 85 6.44 -2.09 23.76
C ILE A 85 6.35 -3.56 23.33
N ASN A 86 6.38 -4.49 24.29
CA ASN A 86 6.26 -5.93 24.04
C ASN A 86 4.91 -6.31 23.39
N ASP A 87 3.81 -5.70 23.81
CA ASP A 87 2.48 -5.96 23.24
C ASP A 87 2.38 -5.40 21.82
N ALA A 88 2.96 -4.23 21.58
CA ALA A 88 3.05 -3.63 20.25
C ALA A 88 3.89 -4.50 19.30
N VAL A 89 5.07 -4.94 19.74
CA VAL A 89 5.95 -5.85 18.97
C VAL A 89 5.25 -7.17 18.66
N LYS A 90 4.55 -7.77 19.64
CA LYS A 90 3.77 -9.00 19.41
C LYS A 90 2.69 -8.81 18.34
N LYS A 91 1.96 -7.69 18.36
CA LYS A 91 0.96 -7.36 17.33
C LYS A 91 1.59 -7.19 15.95
N ILE A 92 2.74 -6.51 15.86
CA ILE A 92 3.48 -6.33 14.61
C ILE A 92 3.88 -7.69 14.04
N ILE A 93 4.51 -8.54 14.84
CA ILE A 93 4.96 -9.87 14.40
C ILE A 93 3.80 -10.73 13.91
N LEU A 94 2.71 -10.81 14.69
CA LEU A 94 1.54 -11.61 14.30
C LEU A 94 0.92 -11.12 12.99
N ARG A 95 0.86 -9.81 12.78
CA ARG A 95 0.36 -9.21 11.54
C ARG A 95 1.28 -9.51 10.35
N THR A 96 2.59 -9.38 10.53
CA THR A 96 3.57 -9.74 9.50
C THR A 96 3.46 -11.21 9.12
N LEU A 97 3.33 -12.12 10.10
CA LEU A 97 3.18 -13.56 9.83
C LEU A 97 1.90 -13.86 9.03
N LYS A 98 0.78 -13.20 9.34
CA LYS A 98 -0.46 -13.34 8.54
C LYS A 98 -0.25 -12.89 7.10
N LEU A 99 0.39 -11.74 6.88
CA LEU A 99 0.66 -11.23 5.53
C LEU A 99 1.59 -12.18 4.74
N LEU A 100 2.63 -12.73 5.39
CA LEU A 100 3.52 -13.72 4.76
C LEU A 100 2.77 -15.00 4.40
N PHE A 101 1.94 -15.52 5.32
CA PHE A 101 1.14 -16.73 5.08
C PHE A 101 0.20 -16.56 3.89
N TRP A 102 -0.59 -15.48 3.87
CA TRP A 102 -1.48 -15.19 2.75
C TRP A 102 -0.70 -14.91 1.46
N GLY A 103 0.48 -14.30 1.55
CA GLY A 103 1.35 -14.08 0.40
C GLY A 103 1.79 -15.38 -0.27
N ILE A 104 2.22 -16.37 0.51
CA ILE A 104 2.61 -17.68 -0.01
C ILE A 104 1.41 -18.42 -0.58
N LEU A 105 0.26 -18.37 0.09
CA LEU A 105 -0.96 -19.02 -0.38
C LEU A 105 -1.43 -18.48 -1.74
N LEU A 106 -1.37 -17.16 -1.92
CA LEU A 106 -1.85 -16.50 -3.14
C LEU A 106 -0.85 -16.59 -4.30
N GLN A 107 0.44 -16.37 -4.00
CA GLN A 107 1.46 -16.14 -5.02
C GLN A 107 2.44 -17.31 -5.18
N GLY A 108 2.46 -18.26 -4.24
CA GLY A 108 3.29 -19.47 -4.25
C GLY A 108 2.75 -20.61 -5.12
N GLY A 109 1.84 -20.32 -6.06
CA GLY A 109 1.39 -21.30 -7.05
C GLY A 109 0.16 -22.13 -6.66
N TYR A 110 -0.61 -21.75 -5.64
CA TYR A 110 -1.87 -22.45 -5.32
C TYR A 110 -2.95 -22.23 -6.39
N SER A 111 -2.85 -21.14 -7.14
CA SER A 111 -3.62 -20.88 -8.36
C SER A 111 -2.64 -20.73 -9.51
N HIS A 112 -2.49 -21.77 -10.33
CA HIS A 112 -1.97 -21.60 -11.68
C HIS A 112 -2.97 -20.76 -12.49
N ALA A 113 -2.54 -20.21 -13.64
CA ALA A 113 -3.25 -19.20 -14.43
C ALA A 113 -4.79 -19.33 -14.41
N PRO A 114 -5.57 -18.22 -14.42
CA PRO A 114 -7.03 -18.24 -14.32
C PRO A 114 -7.77 -19.17 -15.32
N SER A 115 -7.08 -19.60 -16.38
CA SER A 115 -7.59 -20.47 -17.43
C SER A 115 -7.43 -21.98 -17.17
N ASP A 116 -6.47 -22.39 -16.34
CA ASP A 116 -6.15 -23.80 -16.11
C ASP A 116 -6.50 -24.17 -14.66
N LEU A 117 -7.64 -24.87 -14.46
CA LEU A 117 -8.15 -25.35 -13.16
C LEU A 117 -7.27 -26.45 -12.50
N ILE A 118 -5.95 -26.40 -12.69
CA ILE A 118 -5.01 -27.34 -12.09
C ILE A 118 -4.64 -26.83 -10.69
N TYR A 119 -5.20 -27.47 -9.67
CA TYR A 119 -4.88 -27.21 -8.27
C TYR A 119 -3.70 -28.08 -7.81
N GLY A 120 -2.62 -27.44 -7.36
CA GLY A 120 -1.44 -28.12 -6.81
C GLY A 120 -0.27 -27.15 -6.64
N VAL A 121 0.60 -27.40 -5.66
CA VAL A 121 1.82 -26.60 -5.46
C VAL A 121 3.03 -27.52 -5.63
N ASP A 122 3.80 -27.31 -6.70
CA ASP A 122 5.12 -27.92 -6.79
C ASP A 122 6.08 -27.19 -5.85
N MET A 123 6.43 -27.84 -4.75
CA MET A 123 7.34 -27.29 -3.74
C MET A 123 8.75 -27.01 -4.31
N LYS A 124 9.13 -27.61 -5.44
CA LYS A 124 10.41 -27.33 -6.12
C LYS A 124 10.38 -26.05 -6.97
N GLN A 125 9.20 -25.54 -7.29
CA GLN A 125 8.99 -24.37 -8.14
C GLN A 125 8.16 -23.26 -7.43
N ILE A 126 7.93 -23.41 -6.13
CA ILE A 126 7.16 -22.45 -5.34
C ILE A 126 7.83 -21.08 -5.35
N ARG A 127 7.05 -20.04 -5.63
CA ARG A 127 7.53 -18.66 -5.57
C ARG A 127 7.45 -18.13 -4.13
N TRP A 128 8.60 -17.90 -3.49
CA TRP A 128 8.67 -17.43 -2.10
C TRP A 128 8.37 -15.93 -1.94
N CYS A 129 8.83 -15.12 -2.90
CA CYS A 129 8.74 -13.68 -2.88
C CYS A 129 7.54 -13.18 -3.68
N GLY A 130 6.76 -12.28 -3.07
CA GLY A 130 5.55 -11.73 -3.66
C GLY A 130 5.20 -10.37 -3.07
N ILE A 131 4.12 -9.79 -3.57
CA ILE A 131 3.73 -8.41 -3.24
C ILE A 131 3.36 -8.31 -1.75
N LEU A 132 2.61 -9.28 -1.21
CA LEU A 132 2.26 -9.30 0.21
C LEU A 132 3.51 -9.49 1.09
N GLN A 133 4.44 -10.33 0.65
CA GLN A 133 5.68 -10.59 1.38
C GLN A 133 6.55 -9.33 1.47
N ARG A 134 6.68 -8.59 0.35
CA ARG A 134 7.34 -7.27 0.36
C ARG A 134 6.66 -6.32 1.34
N ILE A 135 5.34 -6.17 1.26
CA ILE A 135 4.57 -5.29 2.16
C ILE A 135 4.78 -5.70 3.62
N ALA A 136 4.78 -7.01 3.91
CA ALA A 136 5.00 -7.55 5.25
C ALA A 136 6.39 -7.20 5.79
N LEU A 137 7.43 -7.30 4.97
CA LEU A 137 8.81 -6.94 5.33
C LEU A 137 8.97 -5.44 5.57
N VAL A 138 8.44 -4.61 4.67
CA VAL A 138 8.46 -3.14 4.84
C VAL A 138 7.70 -2.74 6.10
N TYR A 139 6.51 -3.30 6.32
CA TYR A 139 5.72 -3.05 7.53
C TYR A 139 6.50 -3.46 8.79
N LEU A 140 7.08 -4.65 8.82
CA LEU A 140 7.84 -5.15 9.96
C LEU A 140 8.98 -4.19 10.33
N VAL A 141 9.84 -3.86 9.37
CA VAL A 141 11.02 -3.01 9.63
C VAL A 141 10.60 -1.62 10.09
N VAL A 142 9.70 -0.97 9.35
CA VAL A 142 9.32 0.41 9.64
C VAL A 142 8.52 0.50 10.95
N ALA A 143 7.61 -0.44 11.22
CA ALA A 143 6.83 -0.45 12.46
C ALA A 143 7.67 -0.77 13.70
N LEU A 144 8.68 -1.63 13.59
CA LEU A 144 9.63 -1.88 14.68
C LEU A 144 10.44 -0.62 15.01
N ILE A 145 10.98 0.06 13.99
CA ILE A 145 11.70 1.34 14.19
C ILE A 145 10.78 2.37 14.86
N GLU A 146 9.54 2.51 14.39
CA GLU A 146 8.54 3.40 14.98
C GLU A 146 8.29 3.08 16.47
N THR A 147 8.08 1.79 16.78
CA THR A 147 7.76 1.33 18.14
C THR A 147 8.91 1.56 19.11
N PHE A 148 10.15 1.25 18.71
CA PHE A 148 11.32 1.42 19.58
C PHE A 148 11.73 2.88 19.76
N THR A 149 11.36 3.76 18.83
CA THR A 149 11.73 5.18 18.87
C THR A 149 10.67 6.07 19.52
N THR A 150 9.53 5.50 19.94
CA THR A 150 8.40 6.26 20.51
C THR A 150 8.78 7.03 21.79
N LYS A 151 9.68 6.47 22.62
CA LYS A 151 10.12 7.10 23.89
C LYS A 151 10.99 8.35 23.72
N GLY A 152 11.63 8.53 22.57
CA GLY A 152 12.58 9.62 22.34
C GLY A 152 12.00 10.82 21.60
N ARG A 153 10.66 10.92 21.51
CA ARG A 153 10.00 11.91 20.65
C ARG A 153 9.74 13.23 21.37
N PRO A 154 10.02 14.38 20.71
CA PRO A 154 9.54 15.66 21.20
C PRO A 154 8.02 15.72 21.14
N THR A 155 7.40 16.21 22.21
CA THR A 155 5.95 16.33 22.37
C THR A 155 5.34 17.50 21.60
N ALA A 156 6.17 18.49 21.24
CA ALA A 156 5.82 19.60 20.36
C ALA A 156 6.87 19.72 19.26
N ILE A 157 6.41 19.84 18.01
CA ILE A 157 7.25 20.03 16.83
C ILE A 157 7.04 21.47 16.35
N ASP A 158 8.11 22.25 16.25
CA ASP A 158 8.05 23.60 15.69
C ASP A 158 7.59 23.57 14.22
N SER A 159 6.88 24.62 13.77
CA SER A 159 6.36 24.74 12.39
C SER A 159 7.42 24.79 11.27
N ARG A 160 8.71 24.65 11.59
CA ARG A 160 9.81 24.68 10.62
C ARG A 160 9.84 23.37 9.81
N PRO A 161 10.05 23.40 8.48
CA PRO A 161 10.09 22.18 7.66
C PRO A 161 11.09 21.10 8.13
N VAL A 162 12.23 21.54 8.68
CA VAL A 162 13.33 20.65 9.09
C VAL A 162 13.09 20.00 10.46
N SER A 163 12.15 20.52 11.25
CA SER A 163 11.88 20.01 12.61
C SER A 163 11.33 18.58 12.57
N ILE A 164 10.53 18.24 11.56
CA ILE A 164 9.94 16.91 11.36
C ILE A 164 11.03 15.87 11.10
N PHE A 165 11.99 16.20 10.24
CA PHE A 165 13.12 15.32 9.94
C PHE A 165 13.96 15.07 11.19
N THR A 166 14.11 16.09 12.03
CA THR A 166 14.82 15.96 13.30
C THR A 166 14.05 15.09 14.30
N ALA A 167 12.74 15.30 14.42
CA ALA A 167 11.86 14.53 15.31
C ALA A 167 11.81 13.03 14.92
N TYR A 168 11.82 12.74 13.62
CA TYR A 168 11.76 11.39 13.05
C TYR A 168 13.09 10.88 12.48
N ARG A 169 14.21 11.38 13.02
CA ARG A 169 15.55 11.06 12.53
C ARG A 169 15.85 9.55 12.46
N TRP A 170 15.35 8.77 13.40
CA TRP A 170 15.61 7.32 13.43
C TRP A 170 14.93 6.57 12.29
N GLN A 171 13.78 7.04 11.82
CA GLN A 171 13.12 6.47 10.65
C GLN A 171 13.90 6.78 9.38
N TRP A 172 14.36 8.03 9.24
CA TRP A 172 15.21 8.43 8.14
C TRP A 172 16.56 7.74 8.15
N ILE A 173 17.15 7.49 9.32
CA ILE A 173 18.36 6.67 9.47
C ILE A 173 18.09 5.25 8.98
N GLY A 174 16.98 4.62 9.39
CA GLY A 174 16.62 3.27 8.91
C GLY A 174 16.42 3.23 7.40
N GLY A 175 15.70 4.20 6.83
CA GLY A 175 15.53 4.35 5.39
C GLY A 175 16.86 4.57 4.65
N PHE A 176 17.74 5.41 5.21
CA PHE A 176 19.06 5.70 4.65
C PHE A 176 20.00 4.48 4.69
N ILE A 177 19.97 3.68 5.76
CA ILE A 177 20.68 2.40 5.83
C ILE A 177 20.19 1.47 4.72
N SER A 178 18.87 1.36 4.54
CA SER A 178 18.27 0.55 3.48
C SER A 178 18.72 1.01 2.08
N PHE A 179 18.73 2.33 1.86
CA PHE A 179 19.23 2.95 0.65
C PHE A 179 20.71 2.61 0.40
N LEU A 180 21.57 2.75 1.42
CA LEU A 180 23.00 2.44 1.30
C LEU A 180 23.22 0.97 0.97
N ILE A 181 22.53 0.05 1.66
CA ILE A 181 22.62 -1.39 1.38
C ILE A 181 22.25 -1.67 -0.07
N TYR A 182 21.12 -1.11 -0.54
CA TYR A 182 20.67 -1.27 -1.92
C TYR A 182 21.70 -0.72 -2.92
N MET A 183 22.17 0.51 -2.71
CA MET A 183 23.09 1.19 -3.63
C MET A 183 24.46 0.50 -3.68
N ILE A 184 25.05 0.20 -2.52
CA ILE A 184 26.34 -0.49 -2.44
C ILE A 184 26.24 -1.84 -3.12
N THR A 185 25.20 -2.63 -2.82
CA THR A 185 25.03 -3.96 -3.44
C THR A 185 24.81 -3.84 -4.94
N THR A 186 24.02 -2.87 -5.41
CA THR A 186 23.72 -2.73 -6.83
C THR A 186 24.93 -2.33 -7.67
N PHE A 187 25.80 -1.46 -7.14
CA PHE A 187 26.97 -0.96 -7.87
C PHE A 187 28.24 -1.79 -7.65
N ALA A 188 28.48 -2.31 -6.44
CA ALA A 188 29.72 -3.01 -6.10
C ALA A 188 29.72 -4.48 -6.53
N LEU A 189 28.55 -5.13 -6.57
CA LEU A 189 28.45 -6.56 -6.79
C LEU A 189 28.74 -6.93 -8.26
N TYR A 190 29.62 -7.91 -8.43
CA TYR A 190 29.92 -8.51 -9.73
C TYR A 190 28.89 -9.57 -10.08
N VAL A 191 28.35 -9.48 -11.30
CA VAL A 191 27.39 -10.45 -11.82
C VAL A 191 28.12 -11.36 -12.80
N PRO A 192 28.42 -12.61 -12.40
CA PRO A 192 29.00 -13.61 -13.29
C PRO A 192 27.97 -14.11 -14.31
N ASP A 193 28.49 -14.82 -15.31
CA ASP A 193 27.68 -15.58 -16.26
C ASP A 193 26.90 -16.67 -15.54
N TRP A 194 25.68 -16.94 -16.01
CA TRP A 194 24.78 -17.87 -15.34
C TRP A 194 23.93 -18.63 -16.34
N SER A 195 23.38 -19.77 -15.93
CA SER A 195 22.52 -20.60 -16.76
C SER A 195 21.21 -20.94 -16.07
N PHE A 196 20.19 -21.18 -16.87
CA PHE A 196 18.86 -21.60 -16.44
C PHE A 196 18.32 -22.67 -17.39
N ILE A 197 17.28 -23.37 -16.94
CA ILE A 197 16.59 -24.41 -17.71
C ILE A 197 15.20 -23.85 -18.04
N ASP A 198 14.85 -23.86 -19.32
CA ASP A 198 13.51 -23.54 -19.82
C ASP A 198 12.98 -24.77 -20.56
N GLU A 199 11.86 -25.32 -20.10
CA GLU A 199 11.26 -26.60 -20.50
C GLU A 199 12.21 -27.81 -20.38
N THR A 200 13.16 -27.96 -21.30
CA THR A 200 14.17 -29.02 -21.33
C THR A 200 15.55 -28.54 -21.78
N GLU A 201 15.69 -27.29 -22.21
CA GLU A 201 16.92 -26.75 -22.77
C GLU A 201 17.66 -25.88 -21.75
N ARG A 202 19.00 -26.01 -21.73
CA ARG A 202 19.86 -25.19 -20.88
C ARG A 202 20.34 -23.97 -21.64
N TYR A 203 19.99 -22.80 -21.13
CA TYR A 203 20.38 -21.51 -21.67
C TYR A 203 21.44 -20.86 -20.79
N THR A 204 22.44 -20.22 -21.40
CA THR A 204 23.49 -19.48 -20.66
C THR A 204 23.48 -18.01 -21.05
N VAL A 205 23.38 -17.13 -20.06
CA VAL A 205 23.43 -15.68 -20.22
C VAL A 205 24.82 -15.19 -19.84
N LYS A 206 25.47 -14.51 -20.77
CA LYS A 206 26.77 -13.86 -20.57
C LYS A 206 26.56 -12.44 -20.04
N CYS A 207 27.11 -12.15 -18.87
CA CYS A 207 26.95 -10.88 -18.15
C CYS A 207 28.30 -10.23 -17.89
N GLY A 208 29.19 -10.90 -17.16
CA GLY A 208 30.54 -10.45 -16.83
C GLY A 208 30.70 -8.98 -16.39
N MET A 209 29.74 -8.39 -15.66
CA MET A 209 29.65 -6.92 -15.47
C MET A 209 29.28 -6.49 -14.03
N ARG A 210 29.46 -5.19 -13.73
CA ARG A 210 29.07 -4.53 -12.46
C ARG A 210 28.18 -3.32 -12.72
N GLY A 211 27.33 -2.96 -11.75
CA GLY A 211 26.57 -1.71 -11.77
C GLY A 211 25.55 -1.55 -12.90
N HIS A 212 25.13 -2.66 -13.52
CA HIS A 212 24.22 -2.63 -14.65
C HIS A 212 22.76 -2.78 -14.24
N PHE A 213 21.89 -1.89 -14.75
CA PHE A 213 20.45 -1.86 -14.48
C PHE A 213 19.60 -2.48 -15.60
N GLY A 214 20.24 -3.15 -16.56
CA GLY A 214 19.55 -3.82 -17.66
C GLY A 214 18.94 -5.19 -17.31
N THR A 215 18.42 -5.86 -18.33
CA THR A 215 17.73 -7.15 -18.22
C THR A 215 18.71 -8.29 -17.92
N ALA A 216 18.28 -9.24 -17.08
CA ALA A 216 18.99 -10.47 -16.67
C ALA A 216 20.39 -10.36 -15.99
N CYS A 217 21.19 -9.34 -16.29
CA CYS A 217 22.58 -9.16 -15.82
C CYS A 217 22.73 -8.09 -14.74
N ASN A 218 21.68 -7.88 -13.93
CA ASN A 218 21.70 -6.91 -12.84
C ASN A 218 21.97 -7.59 -11.48
N ALA A 219 22.50 -6.81 -10.54
CA ALA A 219 22.86 -7.27 -9.20
C ALA A 219 21.65 -7.72 -8.37
N VAL A 220 20.49 -7.06 -8.53
CA VAL A 220 19.23 -7.43 -7.86
C VAL A 220 18.86 -8.87 -8.17
N GLY A 221 18.73 -9.20 -9.45
CA GLY A 221 18.41 -10.56 -9.86
C GLY A 221 19.51 -11.56 -9.51
N TYR A 222 20.78 -11.14 -9.41
CA TYR A 222 21.84 -12.03 -8.94
C TYR A 222 21.68 -12.40 -7.47
N VAL A 223 21.39 -11.44 -6.59
CA VAL A 223 21.12 -11.70 -5.17
C VAL A 223 19.93 -12.66 -5.04
N ASP A 224 18.85 -12.41 -5.76
CA ASP A 224 17.66 -13.26 -5.68
C ASP A 224 17.93 -14.69 -6.16
N ARG A 225 18.76 -14.87 -7.21
CA ARG A 225 19.22 -16.19 -7.68
C ARG A 225 20.04 -16.94 -6.63
N GLN A 226 20.87 -16.24 -5.85
CA GLN A 226 21.69 -16.86 -4.80
C GLN A 226 20.88 -17.19 -3.55
N VAL A 227 19.94 -16.33 -3.17
CA VAL A 227 19.15 -16.50 -1.95
C VAL A 227 18.05 -17.54 -2.14
N TRP A 228 17.33 -17.48 -3.26
CA TRP A 228 16.14 -18.32 -3.47
C TRP A 228 16.40 -19.47 -4.44
N GLY A 229 17.39 -19.38 -5.32
CA GLY A 229 17.58 -20.33 -6.41
C GLY A 229 16.72 -20.00 -7.64
N VAL A 230 17.18 -20.44 -8.81
CA VAL A 230 16.56 -20.09 -10.11
C VAL A 230 15.14 -20.63 -10.27
N ASN A 231 14.85 -21.81 -9.69
CA ASN A 231 13.54 -22.47 -9.78
C ASN A 231 12.43 -21.73 -9.01
N HIS A 232 12.81 -20.87 -8.06
CA HIS A 232 11.85 -20.16 -7.22
C HIS A 232 11.60 -18.72 -7.69
N LEU A 233 12.16 -18.35 -8.84
CA LEU A 233 11.97 -17.04 -9.45
C LEU A 233 10.71 -17.03 -10.32
N TYR A 234 10.14 -15.83 -10.49
CA TYR A 234 9.04 -15.65 -11.41
C TYR A 234 9.44 -15.94 -12.87
N SER A 235 8.71 -16.86 -13.50
CA SER A 235 9.02 -17.41 -14.83
C SER A 235 8.58 -16.53 -15.99
N GLN A 236 7.70 -15.55 -15.76
CA GLN A 236 7.17 -14.66 -16.81
C GLN A 236 7.65 -13.21 -16.62
N PRO A 237 8.96 -12.93 -16.78
CA PRO A 237 9.49 -11.60 -16.52
C PRO A 237 8.89 -10.56 -17.47
N VAL A 238 8.64 -9.34 -16.97
CA VAL A 238 8.00 -8.27 -17.76
C VAL A 238 8.80 -7.90 -19.01
N TRP A 239 10.12 -8.09 -19.00
CA TRP A 239 10.97 -7.77 -20.14
C TRP A 239 10.77 -8.69 -21.35
N ILE A 240 10.05 -9.82 -21.23
CA ILE A 240 9.67 -10.65 -22.38
C ILE A 240 8.81 -9.88 -23.40
N ARG A 241 8.17 -8.78 -22.96
CA ARG A 241 7.36 -7.87 -23.78
C ARG A 241 8.17 -6.80 -24.50
N LEU A 242 9.50 -6.75 -24.31
CA LEU A 242 10.34 -5.76 -25.00
C LEU A 242 10.36 -6.04 -26.50
N LYS A 243 10.55 -4.97 -27.30
CA LYS A 243 10.73 -5.04 -28.76
C LYS A 243 11.86 -5.98 -29.19
N ALA A 244 12.84 -6.20 -28.33
CA ALA A 244 13.94 -7.14 -28.55
C ALA A 244 13.48 -8.62 -28.49
N CYS A 245 12.40 -8.90 -27.77
CA CYS A 245 11.91 -10.24 -27.50
C CYS A 245 10.68 -10.61 -28.34
N THR A 246 9.76 -9.67 -28.59
CA THR A 246 8.52 -9.93 -29.33
C THR A 246 8.13 -8.79 -30.27
N LEU A 247 7.50 -9.13 -31.40
CA LEU A 247 6.94 -8.18 -32.35
C LEU A 247 5.63 -7.54 -31.83
N SER A 248 4.99 -8.16 -30.84
CA SER A 248 3.73 -7.70 -30.25
C SER A 248 3.91 -6.63 -29.16
N SER A 249 5.14 -6.16 -28.93
CA SER A 249 5.47 -5.13 -27.94
C SER A 249 4.54 -3.90 -28.10
N PRO A 250 3.90 -3.39 -27.03
CA PRO A 250 4.18 -3.67 -25.61
C PRO A 250 3.38 -4.83 -25.00
N SER A 251 2.55 -5.51 -25.80
CA SER A 251 1.80 -6.69 -25.36
C SER A 251 2.69 -7.93 -25.30
N GLY A 252 2.22 -8.95 -24.58
CA GLY A 252 2.84 -10.28 -24.65
C GLY A 252 2.53 -10.92 -26.00
N GLY A 253 3.47 -11.71 -26.51
CA GLY A 253 3.33 -12.45 -27.75
C GLY A 253 4.42 -13.52 -27.85
N PRO A 254 4.42 -14.33 -28.91
CA PRO A 254 5.48 -15.30 -29.15
C PRO A 254 6.83 -14.59 -29.25
N LEU A 255 7.88 -15.30 -28.83
CA LEU A 255 9.24 -14.82 -28.98
C LEU A 255 9.61 -14.77 -30.46
N ARG A 256 10.30 -13.70 -30.86
CA ARG A 256 10.82 -13.53 -32.22
C ARG A 256 11.91 -14.56 -32.49
N GLU A 257 12.01 -15.02 -33.73
CA GLU A 257 13.17 -15.79 -34.21
C GLU A 257 14.47 -15.01 -33.98
N GLY A 258 15.44 -15.65 -33.32
CA GLY A 258 16.71 -15.00 -32.95
C GLY A 258 16.62 -14.03 -31.77
N ALA A 259 15.54 -14.06 -30.98
CA ALA A 259 15.44 -13.25 -29.76
C ALA A 259 16.61 -13.54 -28.80
N PRO A 260 17.13 -12.52 -28.09
CA PRO A 260 18.19 -12.72 -27.11
C PRO A 260 17.82 -13.74 -26.04
N ILE A 261 18.79 -14.56 -25.63
CA ILE A 261 18.60 -15.64 -24.64
C ILE A 261 18.02 -15.10 -23.32
N TRP A 262 18.41 -13.89 -22.91
CA TRP A 262 17.92 -13.26 -21.69
C TRP A 262 16.41 -12.95 -21.72
N CYS A 263 15.73 -12.98 -22.87
CA CYS A 263 14.28 -12.79 -22.96
C CYS A 263 13.50 -13.87 -22.19
N ARG A 264 14.05 -15.09 -22.12
CA ARG A 264 13.49 -16.24 -21.39
C ARG A 264 13.96 -16.32 -19.93
N ALA A 265 14.94 -15.50 -19.55
CA ALA A 265 15.59 -15.60 -18.26
C ALA A 265 14.60 -15.22 -17.13
N PRO A 266 14.34 -16.11 -16.16
CA PRO A 266 13.43 -15.81 -15.06
C PRO A 266 13.98 -14.70 -14.17
N PHE A 267 13.09 -13.94 -13.55
CA PHE A 267 13.46 -12.80 -12.71
C PHE A 267 12.41 -12.49 -11.68
N GLU A 268 12.85 -12.25 -10.44
CA GLU A 268 11.96 -11.97 -9.33
C GLU A 268 11.85 -10.46 -9.06
N PRO A 269 10.74 -9.79 -9.47
CA PRO A 269 10.57 -8.37 -9.20
C PRO A 269 10.37 -8.06 -7.72
N GLU A 270 9.82 -9.00 -6.95
CA GLU A 270 9.48 -8.85 -5.53
C GLU A 270 10.55 -9.44 -4.60
N GLY A 271 11.77 -9.59 -5.11
CA GLY A 271 12.89 -10.26 -4.44
C GLY A 271 13.43 -9.53 -3.22
N LEU A 272 14.50 -10.06 -2.65
CA LEU A 272 15.07 -9.57 -1.40
C LEU A 272 15.64 -8.16 -1.56
N LEU A 273 16.51 -7.96 -2.56
CA LEU A 273 17.20 -6.67 -2.72
C LEU A 273 16.23 -5.56 -3.14
N SER A 274 15.25 -5.87 -3.99
CA SER A 274 14.20 -4.93 -4.36
C SER A 274 13.29 -4.61 -3.15
N SER A 275 13.01 -5.59 -2.28
CA SER A 275 12.25 -5.38 -1.03
C SER A 275 12.99 -4.49 -0.04
N ILE A 276 14.32 -4.57 0.02
CA ILE A 276 15.15 -3.63 0.81
C ILE A 276 14.97 -2.20 0.29
N SER A 277 15.00 -2.00 -1.03
CA SER A 277 14.70 -0.68 -1.61
C SER A 277 13.28 -0.20 -1.26
N ALA A 278 12.30 -1.10 -1.19
CA ALA A 278 10.93 -0.78 -0.79
C ALA A 278 10.75 -0.30 0.64
N ILE A 279 11.69 -0.61 1.55
CA ILE A 279 11.69 -0.02 2.90
C ILE A 279 11.81 1.49 2.81
N LEU A 280 12.60 2.03 1.85
CA LEU A 280 12.75 3.46 1.66
C LEU A 280 11.42 4.12 1.25
N SER A 281 10.68 3.52 0.31
CA SER A 281 9.33 3.98 -0.04
C SER A 281 8.39 3.97 1.17
N GLY A 282 8.46 2.92 1.99
CA GLY A 282 7.69 2.82 3.24
C GLY A 282 8.02 3.95 4.22
N THR A 283 9.31 4.24 4.41
CA THR A 283 9.79 5.35 5.25
C THR A 283 9.28 6.71 4.75
N ILE A 284 9.34 6.96 3.44
CA ILE A 284 8.82 8.21 2.84
C ILE A 284 7.29 8.30 3.02
N GLY A 285 6.58 7.18 2.83
CA GLY A 285 5.13 7.11 3.06
C GLY A 285 4.73 7.42 4.50
N ILE A 286 5.45 6.86 5.48
CA ILE A 286 5.22 7.19 6.89
C ILE A 286 5.53 8.66 7.18
N HIS A 287 6.54 9.25 6.55
CA HIS A 287 6.81 10.68 6.69
C HIS A 287 5.62 11.54 6.22
N TYR A 288 4.99 11.20 5.10
CA TYR A 288 3.76 11.86 4.65
C TYR A 288 2.64 11.74 5.70
N GLY A 289 2.48 10.57 6.33
CA GLY A 289 1.53 10.32 7.42
C GLY A 289 1.83 11.13 8.69
N HIS A 290 3.10 11.27 9.08
CA HIS A 290 3.48 12.07 10.24
C HIS A 290 3.17 13.56 10.03
N ILE A 291 3.35 14.08 8.82
CA ILE A 291 2.94 15.45 8.50
C ILE A 291 1.43 15.63 8.69
N LEU A 292 0.63 14.64 8.27
CA LEU A 292 -0.83 14.68 8.44
C LEU A 292 -1.24 14.75 9.92
N VAL A 293 -0.57 13.99 10.79
CA VAL A 293 -0.90 13.90 12.22
C VAL A 293 -0.41 15.13 13.00
N HIS A 294 0.79 15.64 12.71
CA HIS A 294 1.41 16.71 13.51
C HIS A 294 0.97 18.12 13.15
N PHE A 295 0.86 18.42 11.86
CA PHE A 295 0.49 19.76 11.42
C PHE A 295 -1.02 19.87 11.41
N LYS A 296 -1.60 20.88 12.05
CA LYS A 296 -3.05 21.10 12.04
C LYS A 296 -3.50 21.98 10.87
N GLY A 297 -2.63 22.87 10.39
CA GLY A 297 -2.96 23.78 9.29
C GLY A 297 -2.90 23.11 7.92
N HIS A 298 -3.93 23.32 7.08
CA HIS A 298 -3.97 22.80 5.70
C HIS A 298 -2.78 23.31 4.86
N SER A 299 -2.43 24.59 4.97
CA SER A 299 -1.34 25.20 4.21
C SER A 299 0.03 24.62 4.58
N GLU A 300 0.28 24.37 5.88
CA GLU A 300 1.53 23.78 6.35
C GLU A 300 1.70 22.34 5.84
N ARG A 301 0.63 21.52 5.92
CA ARG A 301 0.62 20.14 5.37
C ARG A 301 0.98 20.13 3.89
N LEU A 302 0.27 20.93 3.10
CA LEU A 302 0.47 21.04 1.67
C LEU A 302 1.88 21.51 1.32
N LYS A 303 2.41 22.50 2.05
CA LYS A 303 3.76 23.00 1.83
C LYS A 303 4.82 21.90 2.03
N GLN A 304 4.70 21.10 3.08
CA GLN A 304 5.63 19.97 3.31
C GLN A 304 5.48 18.90 2.23
N TRP A 305 4.25 18.51 1.91
CA TRP A 305 4.00 17.45 0.95
C TRP A 305 4.44 17.81 -0.46
N MET A 306 4.12 19.02 -0.91
CA MET A 306 4.53 19.52 -2.21
C MET A 306 6.04 19.75 -2.28
N SER A 307 6.66 20.29 -1.22
CA SER A 307 8.11 20.48 -1.19
C SER A 307 8.86 19.15 -1.29
N MET A 308 8.44 18.13 -0.54
CA MET A 308 9.05 16.80 -0.63
C MET A 308 8.71 16.12 -1.97
N GLY A 309 7.47 16.27 -2.44
CA GLY A 309 6.99 15.71 -3.71
C GLY A 309 7.81 16.19 -4.90
N PHE A 310 7.96 17.51 -5.06
CA PHE A 310 8.79 18.09 -6.11
C PHE A 310 10.27 17.77 -5.93
N GLY A 311 10.80 17.81 -4.70
CA GLY A 311 12.20 17.46 -4.44
C GLY A 311 12.55 16.05 -4.91
N LEU A 312 11.70 15.06 -4.58
CA LEU A 312 11.87 13.68 -5.02
C LEU A 312 11.70 13.50 -6.52
N LEU A 313 10.73 14.18 -7.15
CA LEU A 313 10.57 14.15 -8.61
C LEU A 313 11.79 14.72 -9.34
N ILE A 314 12.32 15.85 -8.88
CA ILE A 314 13.52 16.47 -9.47
C ILE A 314 14.69 15.49 -9.39
N ILE A 315 14.92 14.86 -8.22
CA ILE A 315 15.98 13.85 -8.05
C ILE A 315 15.76 12.67 -9.02
N ALA A 316 14.54 12.17 -9.13
CA ALA A 316 14.22 11.06 -10.02
C ALA A 316 14.48 11.37 -11.49
N ILE A 317 14.05 12.55 -11.93
CA ILE A 317 14.25 13.04 -13.30
C ILE A 317 15.75 13.19 -13.57
N ILE A 318 16.51 13.84 -12.67
CA ILE A 318 17.96 14.00 -12.83
C ILE A 318 18.63 12.62 -12.96
N LEU A 319 18.33 11.68 -12.07
CA LEU A 319 18.94 10.33 -12.11
C LEU A 319 18.59 9.56 -13.39
N HIS A 320 17.38 9.75 -13.91
CA HIS A 320 16.94 9.07 -15.13
C HIS A 320 17.60 9.66 -16.39
N PHE A 321 17.61 10.99 -16.52
CA PHE A 321 18.12 11.68 -17.71
C PHE A 321 19.64 11.80 -17.74
N THR A 322 20.32 11.63 -16.61
CA THR A 322 21.79 11.49 -16.56
C THR A 322 22.27 10.06 -16.82
N ASP A 323 21.35 9.13 -17.12
CA ASP A 323 21.60 7.69 -17.27
C ASP A 323 22.29 7.02 -16.05
N ALA A 324 22.35 7.71 -14.91
CA ALA A 324 22.97 7.18 -13.70
C ALA A 324 22.15 6.01 -13.11
N ILE A 325 20.83 6.19 -13.00
CA ILE A 325 19.91 5.14 -12.52
C ILE A 325 18.58 5.26 -13.28
N PRO A 326 18.27 4.35 -14.22
CA PRO A 326 17.01 4.40 -14.96
C PRO A 326 15.81 4.09 -14.05
N ILE A 327 14.66 4.70 -14.36
CA ILE A 327 13.40 4.40 -13.68
C ILE A 327 13.00 2.97 -14.03
N ASN A 328 13.19 2.04 -13.09
CA ASN A 328 12.93 0.63 -13.30
C ASN A 328 12.10 0.06 -12.14
N LYS A 329 10.83 -0.23 -12.44
CA LYS A 329 9.87 -0.83 -11.49
C LYS A 329 10.30 -2.22 -11.02
N GLN A 330 10.85 -3.05 -11.92
CA GLN A 330 11.19 -4.45 -11.62
C GLN A 330 12.38 -4.54 -10.65
N LEU A 331 13.36 -3.64 -10.77
CA LEU A 331 14.47 -3.53 -9.83
C LEU A 331 14.09 -2.77 -8.55
N TYR A 332 12.93 -2.11 -8.55
CA TYR A 332 12.55 -1.14 -7.54
C TYR A 332 13.67 -0.10 -7.36
N SER A 333 14.13 0.46 -8.49
CA SER A 333 15.31 1.35 -8.52
C SER A 333 15.11 2.61 -7.69
N PHE A 334 16.19 3.19 -7.19
CA PHE A 334 16.10 4.41 -6.38
C PHE A 334 15.41 5.57 -7.12
N SER A 335 15.68 5.74 -8.42
CA SER A 335 14.98 6.73 -9.24
C SER A 335 13.48 6.42 -9.37
N TYR A 336 13.09 5.14 -9.46
CA TYR A 336 11.68 4.73 -9.41
C TYR A 336 11.02 5.03 -8.05
N VAL A 337 11.72 4.81 -6.93
CA VAL A 337 11.25 5.17 -5.58
C VAL A 337 10.99 6.67 -5.48
N CYS A 338 11.98 7.49 -5.85
CA CYS A 338 11.83 8.94 -5.84
C CYS A 338 10.70 9.42 -6.77
N PHE A 339 10.59 8.84 -7.97
CA PHE A 339 9.55 9.22 -8.93
C PHE A 339 8.16 8.93 -8.39
N THR A 340 7.93 7.70 -7.91
CA THR A 340 6.61 7.26 -7.45
C THR A 340 6.22 7.91 -6.14
N ALA A 341 7.14 8.04 -5.18
CA ALA A 341 6.86 8.73 -3.92
C ALA A 341 6.59 10.23 -4.15
N GLY A 342 7.35 10.87 -5.05
CA GLY A 342 7.15 12.27 -5.40
C GLY A 342 5.81 12.52 -6.09
N ALA A 343 5.49 11.71 -7.11
CA ALA A 343 4.20 11.77 -7.80
C ALA A 343 3.03 11.49 -6.83
N ALA A 344 3.16 10.48 -5.96
CA ALA A 344 2.15 10.16 -4.96
C ALA A 344 1.92 11.33 -3.99
N GLY A 345 2.97 12.03 -3.54
CA GLY A 345 2.83 13.21 -2.68
C GLY A 345 2.08 14.37 -3.33
N ILE A 346 2.30 14.61 -4.63
CA ILE A 346 1.59 15.66 -5.39
C ILE A 346 0.12 15.27 -5.60
N VAL A 347 -0.14 14.03 -6.02
CA VAL A 347 -1.52 13.52 -6.19
C VAL A 347 -2.25 13.55 -4.86
N PHE A 348 -1.61 13.12 -3.78
CA PHE A 348 -2.16 13.16 -2.42
C PHE A 348 -2.49 14.60 -1.99
N SER A 349 -1.62 15.56 -2.28
CA SER A 349 -1.88 16.98 -2.03
C SER A 349 -3.08 17.51 -2.82
N GLY A 350 -3.22 17.13 -4.09
CA GLY A 350 -4.36 17.49 -4.93
C GLY A 350 -5.68 16.92 -4.41
N LEU A 351 -5.70 15.63 -4.04
CA LEU A 351 -6.88 14.98 -3.45
C LEU A 351 -7.25 15.60 -2.10
N TYR A 352 -6.26 15.94 -1.27
CA TYR A 352 -6.49 16.61 0.00
C TYR A 352 -7.12 18.00 -0.17
N ILE A 353 -6.69 18.79 -1.17
CA ILE A 353 -7.33 20.08 -1.47
C ILE A 353 -8.78 19.86 -1.89
N LEU A 354 -9.03 18.93 -2.81
CA LEU A 354 -10.36 18.67 -3.34
C LEU A 354 -11.34 18.20 -2.25
N ILE A 355 -10.91 17.27 -1.39
CA ILE A 355 -11.78 16.61 -0.41
C ILE A 355 -11.84 17.40 0.89
N ASP A 356 -10.69 17.72 1.50
CA ASP A 356 -10.61 18.29 2.84
C ASP A 356 -10.65 19.83 2.87
N VAL A 357 -10.21 20.51 1.81
CA VAL A 357 -10.22 22.00 1.75
C VAL A 357 -11.46 22.53 1.05
N TRP A 358 -11.82 21.98 -0.11
CA TRP A 358 -13.02 22.40 -0.87
C TRP A 358 -14.29 21.66 -0.46
N GLY A 359 -14.18 20.60 0.34
CA GLY A 359 -15.34 19.90 0.91
C GLY A 359 -16.09 18.98 -0.07
N PHE A 360 -15.51 18.62 -1.23
CA PHE A 360 -16.12 17.69 -2.19
C PHE A 360 -16.04 16.23 -1.71
N ARG A 361 -16.57 15.90 -0.52
CA ARG A 361 -16.42 14.56 0.06
C ARG A 361 -17.35 13.52 -0.57
N THR A 362 -18.59 13.89 -0.87
CA THR A 362 -19.66 12.96 -1.29
C THR A 362 -19.31 12.08 -2.50
N PRO A 363 -18.73 12.57 -3.62
CA PRO A 363 -18.39 11.71 -4.74
C PRO A 363 -17.21 10.76 -4.45
N PHE A 364 -16.41 11.01 -3.41
CA PHE A 364 -15.23 10.19 -3.09
C PHE A 364 -15.48 9.18 -1.96
N LEU A 365 -16.69 9.11 -1.41
CA LEU A 365 -17.03 8.17 -0.32
C LEU A 365 -16.79 6.71 -0.71
N PHE A 366 -17.06 6.33 -1.97
CA PHE A 366 -16.82 4.95 -2.41
C PHE A 366 -15.32 4.59 -2.38
N LEU A 367 -14.42 5.55 -2.67
CA LEU A 367 -12.97 5.34 -2.55
C LEU A 367 -12.55 5.20 -1.08
N GLU A 368 -13.18 5.94 -0.16
CA GLU A 368 -12.97 5.78 1.28
C GLU A 368 -13.33 4.35 1.73
N TRP A 369 -14.48 3.83 1.28
CA TRP A 369 -14.92 2.47 1.59
C TRP A 369 -13.99 1.39 1.04
N ILE A 370 -13.56 1.53 -0.22
CA ILE A 370 -12.57 0.64 -0.84
C ILE A 370 -11.25 0.69 -0.04
N GLY A 371 -10.81 1.89 0.36
CA GLY A 371 -9.58 2.09 1.14
C GLY A 371 -9.61 1.41 2.51
N MET A 372 -10.74 1.48 3.23
CA MET A 372 -10.90 0.82 4.53
C MET A 372 -10.86 -0.72 4.44
N ASN A 373 -11.18 -1.27 3.26
CA ASN A 373 -11.15 -2.71 2.96
C ASN A 373 -10.07 -3.08 1.92
N ALA A 374 -9.01 -2.29 1.79
CA ALA A 374 -8.04 -2.41 0.69
C ALA A 374 -7.38 -3.79 0.59
N MET A 375 -7.13 -4.46 1.72
CA MET A 375 -6.55 -5.82 1.71
C MET A 375 -7.51 -6.84 1.10
N LEU A 376 -8.80 -6.73 1.38
CA LEU A 376 -9.83 -7.60 0.79
C LEU A 376 -9.91 -7.43 -0.72
N VAL A 377 -10.00 -6.18 -1.15
CA VAL A 377 -10.05 -5.81 -2.57
C VAL A 377 -8.79 -6.27 -3.30
N PHE A 378 -7.63 -6.16 -2.66
CA PHE A 378 -6.37 -6.63 -3.23
C PHE A 378 -6.32 -8.16 -3.39
N VAL A 379 -6.68 -8.92 -2.36
CA VAL A 379 -6.68 -10.39 -2.41
C VAL A 379 -7.71 -10.91 -3.40
N LEU A 380 -8.95 -10.42 -3.36
CA LEU A 380 -10.03 -10.97 -4.17
C LEU A 380 -10.07 -10.40 -5.59
N GLY A 381 -9.74 -9.11 -5.75
CA GLY A 381 -9.74 -8.40 -7.02
C GLY A 381 -8.41 -8.53 -7.75
N ALA A 382 -7.33 -8.00 -7.16
CA ALA A 382 -6.04 -7.89 -7.87
C ALA A 382 -5.33 -9.24 -8.09
N GLN A 383 -5.51 -10.23 -7.20
CA GLN A 383 -5.03 -11.60 -7.46
C GLN A 383 -5.99 -12.41 -8.34
N GLY A 384 -7.09 -11.79 -8.81
CA GLY A 384 -8.00 -12.41 -9.76
C GLY A 384 -8.81 -13.57 -9.20
N ILE A 385 -8.86 -13.81 -7.88
CA ILE A 385 -9.63 -14.93 -7.30
C ILE A 385 -11.10 -14.81 -7.65
N LEU A 386 -11.68 -13.63 -7.50
CA LEU A 386 -13.08 -13.41 -7.83
C LEU A 386 -13.31 -13.55 -9.35
N ALA A 387 -12.39 -13.01 -10.16
CA ALA A 387 -12.48 -13.11 -11.61
C ALA A 387 -12.36 -14.57 -12.08
N ALA A 388 -11.45 -15.35 -11.51
CA ALA A 388 -11.26 -16.77 -11.80
C ALA A 388 -12.49 -17.59 -11.35
N PHE A 389 -13.04 -17.29 -10.17
CA PHE A 389 -14.28 -17.87 -9.70
C PHE A 389 -15.39 -17.61 -10.72
N VAL A 390 -15.72 -16.36 -11.02
CA VAL A 390 -16.82 -16.01 -11.93
C VAL A 390 -16.59 -16.56 -13.35
N ASN A 391 -15.37 -16.50 -13.88
CA ASN A 391 -15.02 -17.05 -15.19
C ASN A 391 -15.08 -18.59 -15.23
N GLY A 392 -15.01 -19.27 -14.08
CA GLY A 392 -15.21 -20.71 -13.98
C GLY A 392 -16.61 -21.17 -14.38
N TRP A 393 -17.61 -20.27 -14.37
CA TRP A 393 -18.93 -20.53 -14.93
C TRP A 393 -19.02 -20.06 -16.38
N TYR A 394 -18.85 -21.02 -17.31
CA TYR A 394 -18.95 -20.80 -18.75
C TYR A 394 -19.98 -21.71 -19.41
N TYR A 395 -20.51 -21.29 -20.55
CA TYR A 395 -21.46 -22.07 -21.33
C TYR A 395 -20.77 -22.76 -22.51
N GLY A 396 -20.54 -24.07 -22.37
CA GLY A 396 -19.96 -24.92 -23.41
C GLY A 396 -18.44 -24.83 -23.49
N THR A 397 -17.90 -23.65 -23.82
CA THR A 397 -16.44 -23.43 -23.96
C THR A 397 -15.95 -22.30 -23.05
N PRO A 398 -14.70 -22.34 -22.51
CA PRO A 398 -14.20 -21.38 -21.52
C PRO A 398 -14.17 -19.91 -21.96
N ASP A 399 -14.15 -19.67 -23.28
CA ASP A 399 -14.29 -18.36 -23.92
C ASP A 399 -15.70 -17.75 -23.75
N LYS A 400 -16.72 -18.57 -23.49
CA LYS A 400 -18.12 -18.16 -23.31
C LYS A 400 -18.51 -18.01 -21.83
N SER A 401 -17.68 -17.31 -21.08
CA SER A 401 -18.02 -16.89 -19.71
C SER A 401 -18.96 -15.68 -19.74
N LEU A 402 -19.74 -15.48 -18.66
CA LEU A 402 -20.59 -14.29 -18.50
C LEU A 402 -19.76 -12.99 -18.58
N VAL A 403 -18.54 -13.01 -18.05
CA VAL A 403 -17.63 -11.85 -18.05
C VAL A 403 -17.18 -11.53 -19.46
N ASN A 404 -16.74 -12.53 -20.23
CA ASN A 404 -16.34 -12.33 -21.62
C ASN A 404 -17.51 -11.83 -22.46
N TRP A 405 -18.72 -12.37 -22.24
CA TRP A 405 -19.91 -11.91 -22.94
C TRP A 405 -20.20 -10.43 -22.65
N ILE A 406 -20.18 -10.01 -21.37
CA ILE A 406 -20.38 -8.60 -20.98
C ILE A 406 -19.29 -7.73 -21.59
N GLN A 407 -18.03 -8.13 -21.49
CA GLN A 407 -16.91 -7.36 -22.01
C GLN A 407 -17.03 -7.17 -23.53
N GLU A 408 -17.30 -8.25 -24.27
CA GLU A 408 -17.43 -8.22 -25.72
C GLU A 408 -18.66 -7.44 -26.18
N HIS A 409 -19.84 -7.72 -25.62
CA HIS A 409 -21.10 -7.19 -26.14
C HIS A 409 -21.44 -5.79 -25.60
N VAL A 410 -21.11 -5.50 -24.33
CA VAL A 410 -21.46 -4.23 -23.68
C VAL A 410 -20.34 -3.19 -23.84
N PHE A 411 -19.08 -3.61 -23.79
CA PHE A 411 -17.96 -2.68 -23.78
C PHE A 411 -17.16 -2.64 -25.10
N ILE A 412 -16.91 -3.77 -25.76
CA ILE A 412 -16.11 -3.77 -26.99
C ILE A 412 -16.99 -3.40 -28.21
N ASN A 413 -18.13 -4.06 -28.37
CA ASN A 413 -19.01 -3.85 -29.53
C ASN A 413 -19.65 -2.44 -29.57
N VAL A 414 -19.98 -1.86 -28.40
CA VAL A 414 -20.53 -0.50 -28.32
C VAL A 414 -19.48 0.54 -28.72
N TRP A 415 -18.24 0.37 -28.27
CA TRP A 415 -17.17 1.36 -28.44
C TRP A 415 -16.23 1.07 -29.62
N HIS A 416 -16.47 -0.02 -30.36
CA HIS A 416 -15.73 -0.45 -31.55
C HIS A 416 -14.20 -0.51 -31.36
N SER A 417 -13.75 -0.76 -30.14
CA SER A 417 -12.33 -0.78 -29.78
C SER A 417 -12.09 -1.65 -28.56
N GLU A 418 -11.24 -2.67 -28.71
CA GLU A 418 -10.88 -3.58 -27.61
C GLU A 418 -10.19 -2.86 -26.46
N ARG A 419 -9.31 -1.90 -26.77
CA ARG A 419 -8.55 -1.15 -25.76
C ARG A 419 -9.44 -0.23 -24.94
N LEU A 420 -10.36 0.47 -25.61
CA LEU A 420 -11.30 1.36 -24.92
C LEU A 420 -12.35 0.54 -24.16
N GLY A 421 -12.87 -0.53 -24.76
CA GLY A 421 -13.82 -1.43 -24.13
C GLY A 421 -13.27 -2.08 -22.86
N SER A 422 -12.04 -2.63 -22.91
CA SER A 422 -11.39 -3.19 -21.72
C SER A 422 -11.11 -2.13 -20.64
N LEU A 423 -10.69 -0.92 -21.01
CA LEU A 423 -10.50 0.17 -20.06
C LEU A 423 -11.82 0.55 -19.36
N LEU A 424 -12.90 0.69 -20.13
CA LEU A 424 -14.22 1.04 -19.61
C LEU A 424 -14.79 -0.08 -18.73
N TYR A 425 -14.56 -1.34 -19.09
CA TYR A 425 -14.92 -2.48 -18.25
C TYR A 425 -14.23 -2.40 -16.88
N VAL A 426 -12.92 -2.14 -16.83
CA VAL A 426 -12.21 -1.99 -15.55
C VAL A 426 -12.75 -0.80 -14.74
N ILE A 427 -12.97 0.35 -15.40
CA ILE A 427 -13.43 1.58 -14.72
C ILE A 427 -14.87 1.45 -14.20
N PHE A 428 -15.78 0.92 -15.01
CA PHE A 428 -17.22 0.94 -14.70
C PHE A 428 -17.74 -0.38 -14.15
N ALA A 429 -17.20 -1.52 -14.55
CA ALA A 429 -17.62 -2.81 -14.00
C ALA A 429 -16.82 -3.13 -12.74
N GLU A 430 -15.49 -3.16 -12.80
CA GLU A 430 -14.69 -3.62 -11.66
C GLU A 430 -14.63 -2.62 -10.50
N ILE A 431 -14.34 -1.33 -10.76
CA ILE A 431 -14.26 -0.34 -9.67
C ILE A 431 -15.63 -0.13 -9.04
N THR A 432 -16.71 -0.04 -9.82
CA THR A 432 -18.07 0.10 -9.28
C THR A 432 -18.49 -1.15 -8.52
N PHE A 433 -18.19 -2.35 -9.02
CA PHE A 433 -18.42 -3.60 -8.29
C PHE A 433 -17.74 -3.57 -6.92
N TRP A 434 -16.44 -3.26 -6.87
CA TRP A 434 -15.70 -3.17 -5.61
C TRP A 434 -16.17 -2.02 -4.72
N GLY A 435 -16.63 -0.91 -5.29
CA GLY A 435 -17.26 0.19 -4.57
C GLY A 435 -18.56 -0.24 -3.87
N ILE A 436 -19.41 -1.01 -4.56
CA ILE A 436 -20.65 -1.55 -3.99
C ILE A 436 -20.33 -2.58 -2.89
N VAL A 437 -19.45 -3.54 -3.17
CA VAL A 437 -19.05 -4.56 -2.19
C VAL A 437 -18.45 -3.92 -0.94
N ALA A 438 -17.52 -2.97 -1.12
CA ALA A 438 -16.92 -2.24 0.00
C ALA A 438 -17.96 -1.40 0.75
N GLY A 439 -18.94 -0.81 0.06
CA GLY A 439 -20.05 -0.08 0.68
C GLY A 439 -20.97 -0.97 1.52
N ILE A 440 -21.27 -2.19 1.05
CA ILE A 440 -22.03 -3.18 1.84
C ILE A 440 -21.23 -3.59 3.08
N LEU A 441 -19.94 -3.91 2.93
CA LEU A 441 -19.06 -4.25 4.05
C LEU A 441 -18.98 -3.11 5.07
N HIS A 442 -18.88 -1.86 4.60
CA HIS A 442 -18.89 -0.66 5.44
C HIS A 442 -20.21 -0.53 6.22
N LYS A 443 -21.36 -0.71 5.56
CA LYS A 443 -22.68 -0.69 6.21
C LYS A 443 -22.80 -1.78 7.29
N LEU A 444 -22.20 -2.95 7.05
CA LEU A 444 -22.14 -4.06 8.00
C LEU A 444 -21.03 -3.91 9.05
N ARG A 445 -20.21 -2.85 8.98
CA ARG A 445 -19.02 -2.62 9.84
C ARG A 445 -18.00 -3.76 9.82
N ILE A 446 -17.92 -4.48 8.71
CA ILE A 446 -16.94 -5.56 8.52
C ILE A 446 -15.70 -4.96 7.84
N TYR A 447 -14.56 -5.03 8.52
CA TYR A 447 -13.28 -4.58 7.99
C TYR A 447 -12.26 -5.70 8.06
N TRP A 448 -11.88 -6.23 6.90
CA TRP A 448 -10.85 -7.27 6.87
C TRP A 448 -9.46 -6.63 6.95
N LYS A 449 -8.86 -6.71 8.13
CA LYS A 449 -7.50 -6.27 8.41
C LYS A 449 -6.64 -7.51 8.67
N LEU A 450 -5.67 -7.77 7.79
CA LEU A 450 -4.63 -8.77 8.03
C LEU A 450 -3.62 -8.28 9.05
#